data_AF-A0A0L0CK64-F1
#
_entry.id   AF-A0A0L0CK64-F1
#
_cell.length_a   1.000
_cell.length_b   1.000
_cell.length_c   1.000
_cell.angle_alpha   90.00
_cell.angle_beta   90.00
_cell.angle_gamma   90.00
#
_symmetry.space_group_name_H-M   'P 1'
#
loop_
_entity.id
_entity.type
_entity.pdbx_description
1 polymer ?
#
loop_
_entity_poly.entity_id
_entity_poly.type
_entity_poly.pdbx_seq_one_letter_code
_entity_poly.pdbx_strand_id
1 'polypeptide(L)'
;TAMFASNLIKSLKNAAIITSGRNNLYHNNKCNMSQMLAKRRSKQLQEPQQQQKLCNSYTTICPKKDLINRTRICLVLLPLTSVSCTAHTSTTNNVKATAINDSDIMSEEAKNAKSIYDFTVKDTHGEDVSLEKYRGNVVLIVNIASQCGLTKNNYKKLTELREKYGDKGLKILNFPCNQFGSQMPESDGEPMVCHLRDAKADIGDVFQKIDVNGSNAAPLYQYLKAKQTGTLGSGIKWNFTKFLVNKEGIPVSRYAPTTDPMDIAKDIEKLL
;
A
#
# COMPACT_ATOMS: atom_id res chain seq x y z
N THR A 1 -74.07 -13.92 -33.06
CA THR A 1 -72.86 -14.73 -33.34
C THR A 1 -71.74 -13.94 -34.00
N ALA A 2 -72.00 -13.00 -34.94
CA ALA A 2 -70.94 -12.20 -35.59
C ALA A 2 -70.20 -11.18 -34.70
N MET A 3 -70.85 -10.56 -33.70
CA MET A 3 -70.17 -9.58 -32.81
C MET A 3 -69.13 -10.22 -31.87
N PHE A 4 -69.33 -11.47 -31.45
CA PHE A 4 -68.38 -12.16 -30.58
C PHE A 4 -67.07 -12.51 -31.30
N ALA A 5 -67.15 -12.89 -32.58
CA ALA A 5 -65.97 -13.15 -33.41
C ALA A 5 -65.11 -11.89 -33.63
N SER A 6 -65.75 -10.73 -33.85
CA SER A 6 -65.04 -9.46 -34.08
C SER A 6 -64.29 -8.98 -32.83
N ASN A 7 -64.87 -9.15 -31.64
CA ASN A 7 -64.21 -8.77 -30.39
C ASN A 7 -63.06 -9.71 -30.03
N LEU A 8 -63.19 -11.01 -30.34
CA LEU A 8 -62.11 -11.98 -30.14
C LEU A 8 -60.92 -11.71 -31.06
N ILE A 9 -61.17 -11.38 -32.33
CA ILE A 9 -60.10 -11.02 -33.29
C ILE A 9 -59.38 -9.73 -32.86
N LYS A 10 -60.10 -8.74 -32.33
CA LYS A 10 -59.51 -7.49 -31.84
C LYS A 10 -58.66 -7.71 -30.58
N SER A 11 -59.11 -8.58 -29.67
CA SER A 11 -58.37 -8.97 -28.47
C SER A 11 -57.09 -9.74 -28.80
N LEU A 12 -57.16 -10.69 -29.76
CA LEU A 12 -55.99 -11.47 -30.19
C LEU A 12 -54.95 -10.61 -30.95
N LYS A 13 -55.39 -9.63 -31.75
CA LYS A 13 -54.48 -8.66 -32.39
C LYS A 13 -53.77 -7.77 -31.37
N ASN A 14 -54.48 -7.29 -30.35
CA ASN A 14 -53.86 -6.50 -29.27
C ASN A 14 -52.89 -7.34 -28.43
N ALA A 15 -53.23 -8.60 -28.12
CA ALA A 15 -52.34 -9.51 -27.42
C ALA A 15 -51.04 -9.73 -28.22
N ALA A 16 -51.12 -9.99 -29.53
CA ALA A 16 -49.96 -10.19 -30.40
C ALA A 16 -49.05 -8.95 -30.52
N ILE A 17 -49.61 -7.74 -30.50
CA ILE A 17 -48.86 -6.48 -30.50
C ILE A 17 -48.12 -6.28 -29.16
N ILE A 18 -48.74 -6.66 -28.03
CA ILE A 18 -48.11 -6.59 -26.72
C ILE A 18 -46.98 -7.60 -26.57
N THR A 19 -47.13 -8.83 -27.11
CA THR A 19 -46.05 -9.82 -27.11
C THR A 19 -44.89 -9.43 -28.03
N SER A 20 -45.17 -8.87 -29.22
CA SER A 20 -44.11 -8.40 -30.13
C SER A 20 -43.36 -7.19 -29.56
N GLY A 21 -44.08 -6.26 -28.90
CA GLY A 21 -43.50 -5.12 -28.20
C GLY A 21 -42.63 -5.50 -26.99
N ARG A 22 -43.08 -6.48 -26.18
CA ARG A 22 -42.26 -7.01 -25.07
C ARG A 22 -41.03 -7.76 -25.57
N ASN A 23 -41.14 -8.55 -26.63
CA ASN A 23 -40.00 -9.25 -27.21
C ASN A 23 -38.98 -8.26 -27.81
N ASN A 24 -39.42 -7.18 -28.46
CA ASN A 24 -38.52 -6.12 -28.96
C ASN A 24 -37.84 -5.33 -27.82
N LEU A 25 -38.55 -5.02 -26.72
CA LEU A 25 -37.93 -4.41 -25.54
C LEU A 25 -36.92 -5.35 -24.86
N TYR A 26 -37.22 -6.65 -24.78
CA TYR A 26 -36.31 -7.64 -24.20
C TYR A 26 -35.08 -7.88 -25.08
N HIS A 27 -35.24 -7.85 -26.41
CA HIS A 27 -34.14 -7.99 -27.37
C HIS A 27 -33.26 -6.73 -27.41
N ASN A 28 -33.84 -5.53 -27.43
CA ASN A 28 -33.09 -4.27 -27.40
C ASN A 28 -32.36 -4.04 -26.08
N ASN A 29 -32.95 -4.42 -24.93
CA ASN A 29 -32.27 -4.35 -23.64
C ASN A 29 -31.14 -5.38 -23.52
N LYS A 30 -31.28 -6.59 -24.09
CA LYS A 30 -30.18 -7.56 -24.18
C LYS A 30 -29.08 -7.11 -25.13
N CYS A 31 -29.41 -6.46 -26.24
CA CYS A 31 -28.43 -5.94 -27.19
C CYS A 31 -27.65 -4.76 -26.60
N ASN A 32 -28.32 -3.83 -25.90
CA ASN A 32 -27.66 -2.74 -25.18
C ASN A 32 -26.82 -3.23 -23.99
N MET A 33 -27.28 -4.25 -23.24
CA MET A 33 -26.50 -4.82 -22.15
C MET A 33 -25.28 -5.59 -22.67
N SER A 34 -25.43 -6.37 -23.74
CA SER A 34 -24.31 -7.04 -24.42
C SER A 34 -23.33 -6.06 -25.03
N GLN A 35 -23.79 -4.93 -25.58
CA GLN A 35 -22.93 -3.86 -26.08
C GLN A 35 -22.24 -3.10 -24.93
N MET A 36 -22.91 -2.83 -23.81
CA MET A 36 -22.30 -2.24 -22.61
C MET A 36 -21.27 -3.17 -21.95
N LEU A 37 -21.59 -4.46 -21.85
CA LEU A 37 -20.68 -5.49 -21.32
C LEU A 37 -19.51 -5.72 -22.28
N ALA A 38 -19.72 -5.72 -23.60
CA ALA A 38 -18.64 -5.76 -24.58
C ALA A 38 -17.76 -4.50 -24.54
N LYS A 39 -18.35 -3.31 -24.33
CA LYS A 39 -17.61 -2.05 -24.19
C LYS A 39 -16.81 -1.99 -22.88
N ARG A 40 -17.36 -2.49 -21.76
CA ARG A 40 -16.65 -2.68 -20.48
C ARG A 40 -15.54 -3.73 -20.57
N ARG A 41 -15.79 -4.85 -21.27
CA ARG A 41 -14.79 -5.91 -21.50
C ARG A 41 -13.67 -5.44 -22.43
N SER A 42 -13.97 -4.59 -23.42
CA SER A 42 -12.96 -3.96 -24.28
C SER A 42 -12.11 -2.90 -23.56
N LYS A 43 -12.69 -2.13 -22.62
CA LYS A 43 -11.93 -1.21 -21.76
C LYS A 43 -11.02 -1.95 -20.76
N GLN A 44 -11.52 -3.03 -20.14
CA GLN A 44 -10.71 -3.83 -19.20
C GLN A 44 -9.68 -4.76 -19.87
N LEU A 45 -9.80 -5.07 -21.16
CA LEU A 45 -8.78 -5.82 -21.90
C LEU A 45 -7.69 -4.91 -22.51
N GLN A 46 -7.94 -3.61 -22.65
CA GLN A 46 -6.97 -2.66 -23.19
C GLN A 46 -5.93 -2.20 -22.14
N GLU A 47 -6.31 -2.00 -20.88
CA GLU A 47 -5.36 -1.62 -19.81
C GLU A 47 -4.25 -2.66 -19.56
N PRO A 48 -4.53 -3.98 -19.45
CA PRO A 48 -3.49 -4.97 -19.21
C PRO A 48 -2.53 -5.12 -20.40
N GLN A 49 -3.01 -4.99 -21.63
CA GLN A 49 -2.15 -5.14 -22.83
C GLN A 49 -1.29 -3.91 -23.11
N GLN A 50 -1.75 -2.72 -22.72
CA GLN A 50 -0.96 -1.49 -22.84
C GLN A 50 0.12 -1.42 -21.74
N GLN A 51 -0.18 -1.89 -20.52
CA GLN A 51 0.81 -2.05 -19.44
C GLN A 51 1.80 -3.20 -19.67
N GLN A 52 1.37 -4.34 -20.25
CA GLN A 52 2.27 -5.42 -20.64
C GLN A 52 3.26 -4.98 -21.74
N LYS A 53 2.83 -4.10 -22.67
CA LYS A 53 3.72 -3.50 -23.67
C LYS A 53 4.75 -2.55 -23.06
N LEU A 54 4.40 -1.80 -22.00
CA LEU A 54 5.37 -1.01 -21.24
C LEU A 54 6.35 -1.91 -20.45
N CYS A 55 5.87 -2.96 -19.75
CA CYS A 55 6.76 -3.89 -19.03
C CYS A 55 7.76 -4.61 -19.94
N ASN A 56 7.36 -4.97 -21.16
CA ASN A 56 8.26 -5.60 -22.15
C ASN A 56 9.27 -4.62 -22.77
N SER A 57 9.04 -3.31 -22.69
CA SER A 57 9.98 -2.30 -23.17
C SER A 57 11.12 -2.01 -22.19
N TYR A 58 10.96 -2.35 -20.90
CA TYR A 58 11.98 -2.16 -19.86
C TYR A 58 12.84 -3.40 -19.58
N THR A 59 12.61 -4.52 -20.28
CA THR A 59 13.33 -5.78 -20.03
C THR A 59 14.72 -5.88 -20.67
N THR A 60 15.29 -4.77 -21.19
CA THR A 60 16.60 -4.80 -21.89
C THR A 60 17.74 -4.11 -21.15
N ILE A 61 17.58 -3.69 -19.88
CA ILE A 61 18.71 -3.11 -19.13
C ILE A 61 18.80 -3.70 -17.73
N CYS A 62 19.31 -4.94 -17.66
CA CYS A 62 19.92 -5.51 -16.47
C CYS A 62 21.29 -6.10 -16.88
N PRO A 63 22.42 -5.37 -16.74
CA PRO A 63 23.72 -5.97 -16.98
C PRO A 63 24.08 -6.91 -15.83
N LYS A 64 24.15 -8.21 -16.13
CA LYS A 64 24.88 -9.21 -15.34
C LYS A 64 26.31 -8.71 -15.13
N LYS A 65 26.79 -8.62 -13.88
CA LYS A 65 28.20 -8.39 -13.59
C LYS A 65 28.87 -9.74 -13.35
N ASP A 66 29.69 -10.15 -14.30
CA ASP A 66 30.81 -11.07 -14.07
C ASP A 66 32.10 -10.46 -14.65
N LEU A 67 33.15 -10.57 -13.82
CA LEU A 67 34.61 -10.45 -13.99
C LEU A 67 35.20 -9.66 -15.20
N ILE A 68 36.23 -8.84 -14.92
CA ILE A 68 37.63 -9.06 -15.39
C ILE A 68 38.57 -7.91 -14.96
N ASN A 69 39.70 -8.34 -14.39
CA ASN A 69 40.97 -7.69 -14.12
C ASN A 69 41.50 -6.80 -15.28
N ARG A 70 42.01 -5.59 -15.00
CA ARG A 70 43.01 -4.93 -15.86
C ARG A 70 43.78 -3.80 -15.15
N THR A 71 45.02 -4.14 -14.87
CA THR A 71 46.23 -3.32 -14.70
C THR A 71 46.21 -1.99 -15.45
N ARG A 72 46.56 -0.89 -14.77
CA ARG A 72 47.13 0.31 -15.40
C ARG A 72 48.37 0.78 -14.65
N ILE A 73 49.49 0.61 -15.33
CA ILE A 73 50.80 1.21 -15.09
C ILE A 73 50.66 2.71 -15.32
N CYS A 74 51.04 3.54 -14.34
CA CYS A 74 51.27 4.96 -14.54
C CYS A 74 52.69 5.26 -14.05
N LEU A 75 53.59 5.43 -15.01
CA LEU A 75 54.99 5.75 -14.83
C LEU A 75 55.14 7.23 -15.18
N VAL A 76 55.22 8.10 -14.17
CA VAL A 76 55.73 9.47 -14.36
C VAL A 76 56.57 9.84 -13.13
N LEU A 77 57.83 10.14 -13.40
CA LEU A 77 58.87 10.57 -12.46
C LEU A 77 58.69 12.07 -12.11
N LEU A 78 58.63 12.36 -10.78
CA LEU A 78 59.29 13.42 -9.97
C LEU A 78 59.52 14.85 -10.54
N PRO A 79 59.43 15.94 -9.72
CA PRO A 79 60.22 16.08 -8.50
C PRO A 79 59.55 16.65 -7.25
N LEU A 80 60.16 16.32 -6.13
CA LEU A 80 59.94 16.79 -4.77
C LEU A 80 59.93 18.32 -4.67
N THR A 81 58.82 18.89 -4.22
CA THR A 81 58.82 20.12 -3.42
C THR A 81 57.85 19.93 -2.25
N SER A 82 58.40 20.01 -1.04
CA SER A 82 57.65 19.90 0.21
C SER A 82 56.85 21.19 0.44
N VAL A 83 55.55 21.15 0.17
CA VAL A 83 54.61 22.14 0.68
C VAL A 83 54.08 21.63 2.02
N SER A 84 54.57 22.22 3.10
CA SER A 84 54.00 22.03 4.44
C SER A 84 52.59 22.61 4.47
N CYS A 85 51.57 21.74 4.39
CA CYS A 85 50.21 22.12 4.71
C CYS A 85 50.11 22.35 6.23
N THR A 86 49.96 23.61 6.63
CA THR A 86 49.58 23.99 7.99
C THR A 86 48.19 23.42 8.29
N ALA A 87 48.11 22.57 9.31
CA ALA A 87 46.86 22.04 9.81
C ALA A 87 45.98 23.17 10.34
N HIS A 88 44.85 23.43 9.69
CA HIS A 88 43.76 24.18 10.29
C HIS A 88 43.12 23.31 11.38
N THR A 89 43.34 23.67 12.64
CA THR A 89 42.58 23.18 13.78
C THR A 89 41.12 23.56 13.59
N SER A 90 40.32 22.61 13.09
CA SER A 90 38.87 22.70 13.19
C SER A 90 38.50 22.37 14.62
N THR A 91 37.98 23.36 15.33
CA THR A 91 37.40 23.22 16.67
C THR A 91 36.29 22.18 16.61
N THR A 92 36.57 20.96 17.06
CA THR A 92 35.54 19.95 17.29
C THR A 92 34.77 20.37 18.52
N ASN A 93 33.59 20.98 18.31
CA ASN A 93 32.62 21.13 19.37
C ASN A 93 32.24 19.73 19.84
N ASN A 94 32.65 19.42 21.07
CA ASN A 94 32.37 18.19 21.79
C ASN A 94 30.88 18.20 22.16
N VAL A 95 30.00 17.92 21.18
CA VAL A 95 28.60 17.62 21.48
C VAL A 95 28.59 16.23 22.06
N LYS A 96 28.49 16.17 23.39
CA LYS A 96 28.22 14.96 24.15
C LYS A 96 26.97 14.33 23.55
N ALA A 97 27.12 13.22 22.82
CA ALA A 97 26.01 12.44 22.30
C ALA A 97 25.27 11.79 23.47
N THR A 98 24.39 12.57 24.10
CA THR A 98 23.30 12.03 24.91
C THR A 98 22.41 11.21 23.97
N ALA A 99 22.15 9.95 24.33
CA ALA A 99 21.15 9.14 23.66
C ALA A 99 19.81 9.89 23.74
N ILE A 100 19.43 10.53 22.65
CA ILE A 100 18.16 11.23 22.54
C ILE A 100 17.10 10.13 22.45
N ASN A 101 16.25 10.04 23.47
CA ASN A 101 15.17 9.06 23.42
C ASN A 101 14.23 9.43 22.27
N ASP A 102 13.77 8.43 21.51
CA ASP A 102 12.77 8.58 20.43
C ASP A 102 11.50 9.34 20.89
N SER A 103 11.26 9.45 22.21
CA SER A 103 10.18 10.23 22.82
C SER A 103 10.38 11.75 22.75
N ASP A 104 11.61 12.24 22.66
CA ASP A 104 11.91 13.68 22.75
C ASP A 104 11.86 14.37 21.37
N ILE A 105 11.78 13.60 20.29
CA ILE A 105 11.62 14.07 18.91
C ILE A 105 10.27 13.60 18.34
N MET A 106 9.17 13.94 19.01
CA MET A 106 7.85 13.87 18.40
C MET A 106 7.54 15.21 17.71
N SER A 107 7.04 15.12 16.48
CA SER A 107 6.46 16.26 15.75
C SER A 107 5.25 16.82 16.50
N GLU A 108 4.99 18.13 16.34
CA GLU A 108 3.83 18.77 16.95
C GLU A 108 2.50 18.18 16.46
N GLU A 109 2.45 17.72 15.21
CA GLU A 109 1.30 16.98 14.66
C GLU A 109 1.03 15.71 15.47
N ALA A 110 2.05 14.88 15.70
CA ALA A 110 1.91 13.64 16.46
C ALA A 110 1.54 13.88 17.94
N LYS A 111 2.02 14.98 18.55
CA LYS A 111 1.70 15.34 19.95
C LYS A 111 0.25 15.76 20.14
N ASN A 112 -0.29 16.53 19.19
CA ASN A 112 -1.62 17.12 19.29
C ASN A 112 -2.75 16.23 18.73
N ALA A 113 -2.39 15.20 17.95
CA ALA A 113 -3.35 14.26 17.39
C ALA A 113 -4.12 13.50 18.49
N LYS A 114 -5.45 13.44 18.32
CA LYS A 114 -6.37 12.70 19.17
C LYS A 114 -6.67 11.31 18.62
N SER A 115 -6.58 11.16 17.30
CA SER A 115 -6.88 9.91 16.59
C SER A 115 -6.03 9.78 15.33
N ILE A 116 -6.05 8.61 14.68
CA ILE A 116 -5.40 8.44 13.38
C ILE A 116 -6.02 9.33 12.28
N TYR A 117 -7.23 9.86 12.50
CA TYR A 117 -7.94 10.65 11.51
C TYR A 117 -7.39 12.06 11.34
N ASP A 118 -6.60 12.53 12.30
CA ASP A 118 -5.96 13.84 12.25
C ASP A 118 -4.75 13.86 11.29
N PHE A 119 -4.33 12.70 10.78
CA PHE A 119 -3.17 12.59 9.89
C PHE A 119 -3.56 12.55 8.42
N THR A 120 -2.70 13.16 7.60
CA THR A 120 -2.68 12.99 6.16
C THR A 120 -1.39 12.30 5.76
N VAL A 121 -1.50 11.28 4.92
CA VAL A 121 -0.36 10.51 4.41
C VAL A 121 -0.32 10.60 2.88
N LYS A 122 0.78 10.18 2.27
CA LYS A 122 0.88 10.12 0.81
C LYS A 122 0.59 8.72 0.30
N ASP A 123 -0.19 8.60 -0.75
CA ASP A 123 -0.31 7.34 -1.47
C ASP A 123 0.98 7.00 -2.22
N THR A 124 1.03 5.82 -2.85
CA THR A 124 2.21 5.38 -3.62
C THR A 124 2.53 6.30 -4.82
N HIS A 125 1.63 7.17 -5.24
CA HIS A 125 1.83 8.13 -6.33
C HIS A 125 2.19 9.55 -5.83
N GLY A 126 2.22 9.76 -4.51
CA GLY A 126 2.59 11.02 -3.87
C GLY A 126 1.41 11.94 -3.54
N GLU A 127 0.19 11.51 -3.83
CA GLU A 127 -1.04 12.28 -3.59
C GLU A 127 -1.45 12.19 -2.11
N ASP A 128 -1.98 13.29 -1.59
CA ASP A 128 -2.39 13.37 -0.19
C ASP A 128 -3.69 12.57 0.05
N VAL A 129 -3.65 11.73 1.08
CA VAL A 129 -4.76 10.90 1.55
C VAL A 129 -4.97 11.18 3.03
N SER A 130 -6.06 11.89 3.34
CA SER A 130 -6.50 12.04 4.72
C SER A 130 -6.99 10.70 5.25
N LEU A 131 -6.51 10.31 6.44
CA LEU A 131 -6.94 9.07 7.09
C LEU A 131 -8.36 9.15 7.66
N GLU A 132 -8.96 10.34 7.70
CA GLU A 132 -10.39 10.56 7.98
C GLU A 132 -11.30 9.67 7.12
N LYS A 133 -10.88 9.34 5.89
CA LYS A 133 -11.64 8.43 5.00
C LYS A 133 -11.90 7.04 5.60
N TYR A 134 -11.12 6.63 6.60
CA TYR A 134 -11.25 5.34 7.27
C TYR A 134 -12.15 5.40 8.51
N ARG A 135 -12.76 6.55 8.80
CA ARG A 135 -13.63 6.73 9.97
C ARG A 135 -14.72 5.65 10.05
N GLY A 136 -14.91 5.11 11.26
CA GLY A 136 -15.90 4.08 11.54
C GLY A 136 -15.48 2.66 11.14
N ASN A 137 -14.28 2.49 10.58
CA ASN A 137 -13.71 1.17 10.28
C ASN A 137 -12.71 0.76 11.37
N VAL A 138 -12.57 -0.55 11.55
CA VAL A 138 -11.43 -1.11 12.27
C VAL A 138 -10.24 -1.06 11.32
N VAL A 139 -9.11 -0.53 11.79
CA VAL A 139 -7.95 -0.28 10.94
C VAL A 139 -6.73 -1.05 11.46
N LEU A 140 -6.09 -1.83 10.58
CA LEU A 140 -4.83 -2.52 10.84
C LEU A 140 -3.70 -1.82 10.07
N ILE A 141 -2.78 -1.17 10.78
CA ILE A 141 -1.64 -0.45 10.20
C ILE A 141 -0.38 -1.32 10.29
N VAL A 142 0.34 -1.51 9.19
CA VAL A 142 1.48 -2.43 9.10
C VAL A 142 2.67 -1.78 8.39
N ASN A 143 3.88 -1.84 8.97
CA ASN A 143 5.09 -1.47 8.23
C ASN A 143 5.59 -2.67 7.42
N ILE A 144 5.59 -2.59 6.08
CA ILE A 144 5.87 -3.74 5.21
C ILE A 144 7.25 -3.66 4.55
N ALA A 145 7.75 -4.81 4.10
CA ALA A 145 8.97 -4.97 3.32
C ALA A 145 8.82 -6.09 2.28
N SER A 146 9.56 -6.03 1.19
CA SER A 146 9.51 -6.98 0.07
C SER A 146 10.51 -8.13 0.21
N GLN A 147 11.70 -7.85 0.72
CA GLN A 147 12.84 -8.78 0.79
C GLN A 147 13.10 -9.26 2.22
N CYS A 148 12.05 -9.49 3.00
CA CYS A 148 12.14 -9.98 4.36
C CYS A 148 11.70 -11.45 4.45
N GLY A 149 12.34 -12.23 5.33
CA GLY A 149 11.96 -13.63 5.58
C GLY A 149 10.51 -13.79 6.07
N LEU A 150 9.89 -12.72 6.57
CA LEU A 150 8.51 -12.69 7.03
C LEU A 150 7.50 -12.30 5.93
N THR A 151 7.95 -11.82 4.78
CA THR A 151 7.09 -11.24 3.74
C THR A 151 6.07 -12.23 3.21
N LYS A 152 6.51 -13.43 2.82
CA LYS A 152 5.62 -14.44 2.21
C LYS A 152 4.45 -14.81 3.12
N ASN A 153 4.71 -15.06 4.41
CA ASN A 153 3.64 -15.39 5.36
C ASN A 153 2.73 -14.18 5.61
N ASN A 154 3.31 -13.01 5.90
CA ASN A 154 2.53 -11.82 6.23
C ASN A 154 1.62 -11.40 5.07
N TYR A 155 2.11 -11.36 3.84
CA TYR A 155 1.29 -10.99 2.68
C TYR A 155 0.12 -11.95 2.47
N LYS A 156 0.39 -13.26 2.56
CA LYS A 156 -0.67 -14.27 2.48
C LYS A 156 -1.73 -14.04 3.55
N LYS A 157 -1.31 -13.89 4.81
CA LYS A 157 -2.23 -13.76 5.95
C LYS A 157 -2.96 -12.42 6.02
N LEU A 158 -2.34 -11.33 5.59
CA LEU A 158 -3.02 -10.04 5.45
C LEU A 158 -4.07 -10.07 4.32
N THR A 159 -3.77 -10.77 3.22
CA THR A 159 -4.76 -11.02 2.15
C THR A 159 -5.95 -11.82 2.70
N GLU A 160 -5.70 -12.91 3.43
CA GLU A 160 -6.75 -13.71 4.08
C GLU A 160 -7.61 -12.87 5.06
N LEU A 161 -7.00 -11.99 5.86
CA LEU A 161 -7.74 -11.08 6.75
C LEU A 161 -8.63 -10.10 5.97
N ARG A 162 -8.08 -9.49 4.90
CA ARG A 162 -8.82 -8.56 4.04
C ARG A 162 -10.01 -9.26 3.38
N GLU A 163 -9.81 -10.45 2.84
CA GLU A 163 -10.89 -11.25 2.26
C GLU A 163 -11.99 -11.58 3.29
N LYS A 164 -11.59 -11.92 4.53
CA LYS A 164 -12.54 -12.35 5.57
C LYS A 164 -13.34 -11.22 6.22
N TYR A 165 -12.73 -10.04 6.36
CA TYR A 165 -13.29 -8.93 7.16
C TYR A 165 -13.36 -7.59 6.43
N GLY A 166 -12.84 -7.47 5.21
CA GLY A 166 -12.80 -6.21 4.46
C GLY A 166 -14.17 -5.60 4.23
N ASP A 167 -15.15 -6.43 3.87
CA ASP A 167 -16.56 -6.03 3.68
C ASP A 167 -17.31 -5.85 5.00
N LYS A 168 -16.73 -6.32 6.12
CA LYS A 168 -17.31 -6.19 7.46
C LYS A 168 -16.83 -4.94 8.20
N GLY A 169 -15.95 -4.15 7.60
CA GLY A 169 -15.44 -2.91 8.17
C GLY A 169 -13.98 -2.97 8.62
N LEU A 170 -13.20 -3.98 8.22
CA LEU A 170 -11.74 -3.96 8.35
C LEU A 170 -11.09 -3.20 7.18
N LYS A 171 -10.13 -2.33 7.48
CA LYS A 171 -9.24 -1.71 6.50
C LYS A 171 -7.79 -1.97 6.91
N ILE A 172 -6.96 -2.38 5.95
CA ILE A 172 -5.54 -2.63 6.18
C ILE A 172 -4.74 -1.56 5.43
N LEU A 173 -3.87 -0.86 6.16
CA LEU A 173 -3.05 0.24 5.66
C LEU A 173 -1.58 -0.18 5.77
N ASN A 174 -0.90 -0.25 4.63
CA ASN A 174 0.46 -0.78 4.53
C ASN A 174 1.44 0.34 4.20
N PHE A 175 2.46 0.48 5.02
CA PHE A 175 3.50 1.50 4.88
C PHE A 175 4.84 0.83 4.59
N PRO A 176 5.31 0.85 3.33
CA PRO A 176 6.67 0.44 2.99
C PRO A 176 7.71 1.13 3.87
N CYS A 177 8.70 0.38 4.36
CA CYS A 177 9.77 0.95 5.17
C CYS A 177 11.10 0.25 4.88
N ASN A 178 12.15 1.03 4.63
CA ASN A 178 13.46 0.49 4.27
C ASN A 178 14.49 0.54 5.41
N GLN A 179 14.08 0.94 6.63
CA GLN A 179 14.97 1.09 7.78
C GLN A 179 15.50 -0.24 8.35
N PHE A 180 14.91 -1.37 7.96
CA PHE A 180 15.23 -2.70 8.50
C PHE A 180 15.93 -3.55 7.44
N GLY A 181 17.27 -3.58 7.50
CA GLY A 181 18.10 -4.38 6.60
C GLY A 181 18.01 -3.99 5.12
N SER A 182 17.53 -2.78 4.81
CA SER A 182 17.27 -2.33 3.43
C SER A 182 16.40 -3.29 2.62
N GLN A 183 15.41 -3.91 3.27
CA GLN A 183 14.56 -4.97 2.69
C GLN A 183 13.35 -4.45 1.91
N MET A 184 13.31 -3.16 1.58
CA MET A 184 12.27 -2.53 0.76
C MET A 184 12.92 -1.63 -0.32
N PRO A 185 13.64 -2.21 -1.30
CA PRO A 185 14.38 -1.45 -2.31
C PRO A 185 13.50 -0.83 -3.40
N GLU A 186 12.29 -1.33 -3.63
CA GLU A 186 11.37 -0.82 -4.65
C GLU A 186 11.04 0.65 -4.40
N SER A 187 11.06 1.49 -5.43
CA SER A 187 10.54 2.86 -5.30
C SER A 187 9.03 2.85 -5.15
N ASP A 188 8.48 3.99 -4.73
CA ASP A 188 7.03 4.21 -4.77
C ASP A 188 6.50 4.17 -6.22
N GLY A 189 5.19 4.12 -6.37
CA GLY A 189 4.48 4.07 -7.65
C GLY A 189 4.42 2.67 -8.25
N GLU A 190 4.60 2.57 -9.56
CA GLU A 190 4.47 1.32 -10.32
C GLU A 190 5.39 0.20 -9.82
N PRO A 191 6.66 0.43 -9.41
CA PRO A 191 7.51 -0.65 -8.89
C PRO A 191 6.94 -1.32 -7.62
N MET A 192 6.36 -0.54 -6.72
CA MET A 192 5.67 -1.08 -5.53
C MET A 192 4.44 -1.90 -5.91
N VAL A 193 3.63 -1.39 -6.85
CA VAL A 193 2.43 -2.08 -7.34
C VAL A 193 2.79 -3.39 -8.06
N CYS A 194 3.84 -3.38 -8.89
CA CYS A 194 4.36 -4.56 -9.57
C CYS A 194 4.78 -5.63 -8.56
N HIS A 195 5.53 -5.26 -7.52
CA HIS A 195 5.94 -6.20 -6.47
C HIS A 195 4.75 -6.90 -5.81
N LEU A 196 3.73 -6.14 -5.40
CA LEU A 196 2.54 -6.74 -4.77
C LEU A 196 1.77 -7.65 -5.73
N ARG A 197 1.67 -7.25 -7.01
CA ARG A 197 1.06 -8.08 -8.06
C ARG A 197 1.82 -9.38 -8.27
N ASP A 198 3.14 -9.33 -8.38
CA ASP A 198 4.00 -10.49 -8.57
C ASP A 198 3.96 -11.43 -7.35
N ALA A 199 3.85 -10.85 -6.15
CA ALA A 199 3.63 -11.58 -4.91
C ALA A 199 2.19 -12.10 -4.72
N LYS A 200 1.25 -11.74 -5.60
CA LYS A 200 -0.19 -12.04 -5.50
C LYS A 200 -0.78 -11.60 -4.16
N ALA A 201 -0.38 -10.43 -3.69
CA ALA A 201 -0.70 -9.91 -2.38
C ALA A 201 -1.75 -8.79 -2.49
N ASP A 202 -3.02 -9.11 -2.22
CA ASP A 202 -4.08 -8.11 -2.07
C ASP A 202 -4.25 -7.75 -0.58
N ILE A 203 -3.38 -6.88 -0.08
CA ILE A 203 -3.19 -6.66 1.36
C ILE A 203 -3.82 -5.39 1.91
N GLY A 204 -4.64 -4.67 1.12
CA GLY A 204 -5.21 -3.39 1.53
C GLY A 204 -4.62 -2.21 0.77
N ASP A 205 -4.72 -1.03 1.37
CA ASP A 205 -4.17 0.19 0.82
C ASP A 205 -2.66 0.23 1.10
N VAL A 206 -1.89 0.68 0.11
CA VAL A 206 -0.42 0.79 0.21
C VAL A 206 -0.03 2.22 -0.06
N PHE A 207 0.75 2.78 0.86
CA PHE A 207 1.13 4.19 0.87
C PHE A 207 2.57 4.37 0.41
N GLN A 208 2.99 5.62 0.36
CA GLN A 208 4.38 5.98 0.14
C GLN A 208 5.28 5.35 1.22
N LYS A 209 6.51 5.03 0.82
CA LYS A 209 7.55 4.62 1.74
C LYS A 209 7.85 5.70 2.77
N ILE A 210 7.96 5.29 4.02
CA ILE A 210 8.22 6.18 5.16
C ILE A 210 9.29 5.61 6.09
N ASP A 211 9.85 6.51 6.89
CA ASP A 211 10.57 6.15 8.11
C ASP A 211 9.58 5.96 9.25
N VAL A 212 9.82 4.94 10.09
CA VAL A 212 8.99 4.62 11.25
C VAL A 212 9.72 4.85 12.58
N ASN A 213 11.04 5.04 12.53
CA ASN A 213 11.93 5.32 13.65
C ASN A 213 12.82 6.54 13.39
N GLY A 214 13.37 7.10 14.47
CA GLY A 214 14.24 8.27 14.43
C GLY A 214 13.50 9.59 14.24
N SER A 215 14.26 10.68 14.12
CA SER A 215 13.73 12.04 13.99
C SER A 215 12.87 12.26 12.75
N ASN A 216 13.10 11.47 11.70
CA ASN A 216 12.37 11.55 10.43
C ASN A 216 11.16 10.61 10.38
N ALA A 217 10.85 9.91 11.48
CA ALA A 217 9.69 9.03 11.52
C ALA A 217 8.42 9.79 11.15
N ALA A 218 7.56 9.19 10.33
CA ALA A 218 6.30 9.81 9.95
C ALA A 218 5.47 10.14 11.21
N PRO A 219 4.80 11.31 11.27
CA PRO A 219 4.00 11.73 12.42
C PRO A 219 3.00 10.67 12.90
N LEU A 220 2.34 9.97 11.96
CA LEU A 220 1.47 8.84 12.27
C LEU A 220 2.19 7.75 13.08
N TYR A 221 3.39 7.33 12.68
CA TYR A 221 4.14 6.28 13.39
C TYR A 221 4.70 6.77 14.72
N GLN A 222 5.04 8.04 14.84
CA GLN A 222 5.39 8.64 16.14
C GLN A 222 4.19 8.54 17.10
N TYR A 223 2.99 8.93 16.65
CA TYR A 223 1.76 8.82 17.41
C TYR A 223 1.41 7.37 17.80
N LEU A 224 1.46 6.44 16.85
CA LEU A 224 1.19 5.02 17.09
C LEU A 224 2.13 4.42 18.14
N LYS A 225 3.44 4.69 18.04
CA LYS A 225 4.45 4.25 19.00
C LYS A 225 4.23 4.84 20.40
N ALA A 226 3.76 6.09 20.47
CA ALA A 226 3.51 6.77 21.74
C ALA A 226 2.23 6.27 22.43
N LYS A 227 1.16 5.98 21.67
CA LYS A 227 -0.08 5.40 22.21
C LYS A 227 0.04 3.93 22.57
N GLN A 228 0.86 3.18 21.83
CA GLN A 228 1.07 1.75 22.01
C GLN A 228 2.57 1.43 22.09
N THR A 229 3.13 1.66 23.28
CA THR A 229 4.54 1.41 23.58
C THR A 229 4.85 -0.09 23.50
N GLY A 230 6.03 -0.44 22.97
CA GLY A 230 6.49 -1.82 22.95
C GLY A 230 7.09 -2.25 24.30
N THR A 231 7.30 -3.56 24.48
CA THR A 231 7.84 -4.15 25.71
C THR A 231 9.28 -3.74 26.03
N LEU A 232 10.04 -3.26 25.04
CA LEU A 232 11.43 -2.80 25.16
C LEU A 232 11.58 -1.40 24.53
N GLY A 233 10.71 -0.49 24.95
CA GLY A 233 10.64 0.89 24.46
C GLY A 233 9.70 1.08 23.26
N SER A 234 9.58 2.32 22.80
CA SER A 234 8.58 2.72 21.80
C SER A 234 8.98 2.34 20.37
N GLY A 235 10.28 2.29 20.05
CA GLY A 235 10.79 2.04 18.68
C GLY A 235 10.25 0.76 18.02
N ILE A 236 9.98 0.83 16.72
CA ILE A 236 9.65 -0.34 15.89
C ILE A 236 10.89 -1.22 15.77
N LYS A 237 10.76 -2.52 16.06
CA LYS A 237 11.92 -3.43 16.14
C LYS A 237 12.25 -4.08 14.80
N TRP A 238 11.26 -4.30 13.93
CA TRP A 238 11.46 -4.93 12.64
C TRP A 238 10.29 -4.67 11.68
N ASN A 239 10.44 -5.18 10.44
CA ASN A 239 9.36 -5.29 9.46
C ASN A 239 8.16 -6.05 10.02
N PHE A 240 6.97 -5.68 9.59
CA PHE A 240 5.68 -6.27 9.96
C PHE A 240 5.28 -6.10 11.43
N THR A 241 5.64 -4.99 12.08
CA THR A 241 4.93 -4.58 13.30
C THR A 241 3.53 -4.12 12.90
N LYS A 242 2.51 -4.50 13.67
CA LYS A 242 1.12 -4.13 13.39
C LYS A 242 0.53 -3.31 14.52
N PHE A 243 -0.31 -2.34 14.18
CA PHE A 243 -1.14 -1.60 15.12
C PHE A 243 -2.60 -1.81 14.76
N LEU A 244 -3.40 -2.22 15.74
CA LEU A 244 -4.85 -2.32 15.59
C LEU A 244 -5.49 -1.07 16.17
N VAL A 245 -6.38 -0.48 15.39
CA VAL A 245 -7.05 0.79 15.66
C VAL A 245 -8.57 0.54 15.61
N ASN A 246 -9.29 1.03 16.60
CA ASN A 246 -10.75 0.88 16.67
C ASN A 246 -11.49 1.86 15.74
N LYS A 247 -12.83 1.77 15.71
CA LYS A 247 -13.70 2.59 14.86
C LYS A 247 -13.65 4.10 15.18
N GLU A 248 -13.21 4.45 16.38
CA GLU A 248 -12.98 5.83 16.83
C GLU A 248 -11.61 6.38 16.41
N GLY A 249 -10.77 5.57 15.74
CA GLY A 249 -9.45 5.97 15.28
C GLY A 249 -8.38 5.93 16.36
N ILE A 250 -8.62 5.24 17.47
CA ILE A 250 -7.70 5.11 18.60
C ILE A 250 -6.92 3.80 18.50
N PRO A 251 -5.58 3.83 18.57
CA PRO A 251 -4.77 2.61 18.62
C PRO A 251 -5.04 1.84 19.92
N VAL A 252 -5.50 0.59 19.80
CA VAL A 252 -5.89 -0.25 20.94
C VAL A 252 -4.93 -1.40 21.19
N SER A 253 -4.12 -1.78 20.21
CA SER A 253 -3.12 -2.87 20.37
C SER A 253 -1.96 -2.73 19.41
N ARG A 254 -0.82 -3.30 19.79
CA ARG A 254 0.40 -3.43 18.98
C ARG A 254 0.90 -4.86 18.99
N TYR A 255 1.21 -5.40 17.82
CA TYR A 255 1.64 -6.78 17.63
C TYR A 255 3.07 -6.84 17.10
N ALA A 256 3.82 -7.82 17.58
CA ALA A 256 5.22 -8.02 17.20
C ALA A 256 5.33 -8.43 15.72
N PRO A 257 6.50 -8.20 15.09
CA PRO A 257 6.85 -8.72 13.77
C PRO A 257 6.48 -10.19 13.54
N THR A 258 6.72 -11.03 14.56
CA THR A 258 6.52 -12.48 14.54
C THR A 258 5.10 -12.93 14.83
N THR A 259 4.20 -12.02 15.27
CA THR A 259 2.78 -12.36 15.44
C THR A 259 2.17 -12.64 14.06
N ASP A 260 1.58 -13.84 13.91
CA ASP A 260 0.86 -14.19 12.70
C ASP A 260 -0.38 -13.28 12.56
N PRO A 261 -0.63 -12.66 11.39
CA PRO A 261 -1.81 -11.81 11.23
C PRO A 261 -3.13 -12.51 11.57
N MET A 262 -3.24 -13.83 11.36
CA MET A 262 -4.48 -14.56 11.69
C MET A 262 -4.71 -14.71 13.19
N ASP A 263 -3.69 -14.61 14.04
CA ASP A 263 -3.87 -14.59 15.49
C ASP A 263 -4.56 -13.29 15.96
N ILE A 264 -4.48 -12.22 15.15
CA ILE A 264 -5.12 -10.91 15.40
C ILE A 264 -6.62 -10.95 15.07
N ALA A 265 -7.09 -11.96 14.32
CA ALA A 265 -8.48 -12.03 13.83
C ALA A 265 -9.51 -11.94 14.97
N LYS A 266 -9.25 -12.55 16.13
CA LYS A 266 -10.13 -12.50 17.29
C LYS A 266 -10.27 -11.08 17.87
N ASP A 267 -9.22 -10.28 17.81
CA ASP A 267 -9.25 -8.91 18.29
C ASP A 267 -9.92 -7.99 17.29
N ILE A 268 -9.75 -8.25 15.99
CA ILE A 268 -10.51 -7.59 14.92
C ILE A 268 -12.01 -7.84 15.11
N GLU A 269 -12.43 -9.10 15.31
CA GLU A 269 -13.83 -9.48 15.49
C GLU A 269 -14.51 -8.79 16.68
N LYS A 270 -13.78 -8.50 17.76
CA LYS A 270 -14.32 -7.77 18.91
C LYS A 270 -14.62 -6.29 18.61
N LEU A 271 -13.99 -5.73 17.58
CA LEU A 271 -14.08 -4.31 17.23
C LEU A 271 -15.02 -4.06 16.03
N LEU A 272 -15.33 -5.10 15.24
CA LEU A 272 -16.28 -5.04 14.11
C LEU A 272 -17.73 -5.06 14.62
#